data_AF-K1TDE5-F1
#
_entry.id   AF-K1TDE5-F1
#
_cell.length_a   1.000
_cell.length_b   1.000
_cell.length_c   1.000
_cell.angle_alpha   90.00
_cell.angle_beta   90.00
_cell.angle_gamma   90.00
#
_symmetry.space_group_name_H-M   'P 1'
#
loop_
_entity.id
_entity.type
_entity.pdbx_description
1 polymer ?
#
loop_
_entity_poly.entity_id
_entity_poly.type
_entity_poly.pdbx_seq_one_letter_code
_entity_poly.pdbx_strand_id
1 'polypeptide(L)'
;MKKIMSLLLVGIMMLSLVACGKDGGKNGGELNVGVFYYTYSDTYISSVRTALDNALTEAGIKFQNYDGNSNQTTQNEQIDTAIAQGTNL
;
A
#
# COMPACT_ATOMS: atom_id res chain seq x y z
N MET A 1 2.88 27.81 -26.33
CA MET A 1 3.88 27.29 -25.36
C MET A 1 3.22 26.70 -24.11
N LYS A 2 2.44 27.45 -23.31
CA LYS A 2 1.76 26.89 -22.11
C LYS A 2 0.80 25.73 -22.39
N LYS A 3 0.02 25.78 -23.49
CA LYS A 3 -0.96 24.73 -23.83
C LYS A 3 -0.32 23.42 -24.32
N ILE A 4 0.81 23.49 -25.02
CA ILE A 4 1.55 22.31 -25.50
C ILE A 4 2.30 21.66 -24.32
N MET A 5 2.87 22.47 -23.42
CA MET A 5 3.51 21.98 -22.19
C MET A 5 2.50 21.26 -21.27
N SER A 6 1.28 21.81 -21.11
CA SER A 6 0.22 21.14 -20.33
C SER A 6 -0.24 19.83 -20.96
N LEU A 7 -0.38 19.75 -22.29
CA LEU A 7 -0.75 18.48 -22.94
C LEU A 7 0.35 17.42 -22.79
N LEU A 8 1.62 17.83 -22.83
CA LEU A 8 2.75 16.91 -22.70
C LEU A 8 2.87 16.37 -21.26
N LEU A 9 2.61 17.22 -20.26
CA LEU A 9 2.63 16.83 -18.85
C LEU A 9 1.48 15.87 -18.50
N VAL A 10 0.29 16.11 -19.05
CA VAL A 10 -0.88 15.23 -18.90
C VAL A 10 -0.66 13.90 -19.64
N GLY A 11 0.00 13.91 -20.80
CA GLY A 11 0.38 12.69 -21.51
C GLY A 11 1.36 11.82 -20.72
N ILE A 12 2.37 12.42 -20.08
CA ILE A 12 3.38 11.71 -19.28
C ILE A 12 2.77 11.11 -18.01
N MET A 13 1.85 11.82 -17.34
CA MET A 13 1.14 11.27 -16.16
C MET A 13 0.16 10.15 -16.52
N MET A 14 -0.41 10.14 -17.73
CA MET A 14 -1.22 9.01 -18.19
C MET A 14 -0.38 7.77 -18.51
N LEU A 15 0.87 7.94 -18.96
CA LEU A 15 1.79 6.84 -19.24
C LEU A 15 2.26 6.10 -17.98
N SER A 16 2.37 6.78 -16.82
CA SER A 16 2.70 6.12 -15.55
C SER A 16 1.57 5.23 -15.01
N LEU A 17 0.34 5.40 -15.49
CA LEU A 17 -0.83 4.61 -15.05
C LEU A 17 -1.00 3.30 -15.84
N VAL A 18 -0.43 3.19 -17.04
CA VAL A 18 -0.54 1.99 -17.91
C VAL A 18 0.47 0.90 -17.50
N ALA A 19 1.42 1.18 -16.61
CA ALA A 19 2.43 0.23 -16.17
C ALA A 19 1.91 -0.87 -15.23
N CYS A 20 0.70 -0.73 -14.65
CA CYS A 20 0.06 -1.82 -13.89
C CYS A 20 -0.81 -2.75 -14.76
N GLY A 21 -0.79 -2.59 -16.09
CA GLY A 21 -1.71 -3.29 -17.00
C GLY A 21 -1.27 -4.67 -17.51
N LYS A 22 -0.13 -5.21 -17.05
CA LYS A 22 0.36 -6.49 -17.58
C LYS A 22 1.20 -7.27 -16.56
N ASP A 23 0.53 -7.65 -15.48
CA ASP A 23 0.52 -9.03 -15.01
C ASP A 23 -0.43 -9.03 -13.82
N GLY A 24 -1.64 -9.57 -14.02
CA GLY A 24 -2.44 -10.14 -12.94
C GLY A 24 -1.72 -11.38 -12.43
N GLY A 25 -0.50 -11.17 -11.97
CA GLY A 25 0.43 -12.16 -11.46
C GLY A 25 -0.27 -12.82 -10.31
N LYS A 26 -0.89 -13.96 -10.61
CA LYS A 26 -1.05 -15.06 -9.69
C LYS A 26 0.35 -15.45 -9.23
N ASN A 27 0.91 -14.66 -8.32
CA ASN A 27 1.87 -15.15 -7.36
C ASN A 27 1.08 -16.11 -6.49
N GLY A 28 0.90 -17.34 -7.00
CA GLY A 28 0.15 -18.43 -6.34
C GLY A 28 0.86 -18.98 -5.10
N GLY A 29 1.61 -18.14 -4.40
CA GLY A 29 2.00 -18.36 -3.02
C GLY A 29 0.97 -17.71 -2.10
N GLU A 30 0.78 -18.27 -0.93
CA GLU A 30 -0.07 -17.67 0.11
C GLU A 30 0.47 -16.27 0.45
N LEU A 31 -0.19 -15.20 -0.03
CA LEU A 31 0.21 -13.83 0.27
C LEU A 31 0.01 -13.56 1.77
N ASN A 32 1.06 -13.07 2.41
CA ASN A 32 1.06 -12.56 3.77
C ASN A 32 1.42 -11.07 3.72
N VAL A 33 0.44 -10.19 3.63
CA VAL A 33 0.61 -8.76 3.35
C VAL A 33 0.83 -7.94 4.62
N GLY A 34 1.85 -7.09 4.64
CA GLY A 34 2.09 -6.14 5.73
C GLY A 34 1.47 -4.78 5.39
N VAL A 35 0.64 -4.24 6.27
CA VAL A 35 0.02 -2.93 6.08
C VAL A 35 0.46 -1.97 7.18
N PHE A 36 1.06 -0.85 6.78
CA PHE A 36 1.71 0.09 7.70
C PHE A 36 0.94 1.39 7.78
N TYR A 37 0.52 1.76 8.99
CA TYR A 37 -0.19 3.00 9.26
C TYR A 37 0.69 3.93 10.07
N TYR A 38 0.58 5.24 9.82
CA TYR A 38 1.36 6.19 10.59
C TYR A 38 0.86 6.29 12.04
N THR A 39 -0.46 6.21 12.30
CA THR A 39 -1.04 6.07 13.65
C THR A 39 -2.42 5.41 13.60
N TYR A 40 -2.78 4.58 14.59
CA TYR A 40 -4.16 4.11 14.78
C TYR A 40 -5.09 5.15 15.39
N SER A 41 -4.56 6.24 15.97
CA SER A 41 -5.36 7.25 16.65
C SER A 41 -6.08 8.22 15.70
N ASP A 42 -5.78 8.17 14.40
CA ASP A 42 -6.44 8.99 13.40
C ASP A 42 -7.75 8.31 12.92
N THR A 43 -8.87 9.01 13.09
CA THR A 43 -10.21 8.57 12.66
C THR A 43 -10.29 8.27 11.16
N TYR A 44 -9.60 9.06 10.32
CA TYR A 44 -9.53 8.79 8.88
C TYR A 44 -8.81 7.47 8.62
N ILE A 45 -7.67 7.23 9.29
CA ILE A 45 -6.92 5.99 9.17
C ILE A 45 -7.71 4.79 9.70
N SER A 46 -8.47 4.93 10.77
CA SER A 46 -9.36 3.88 11.27
C SER A 46 -10.37 3.44 10.20
N SER A 47 -10.92 4.41 9.46
CA SER A 47 -11.86 4.14 8.37
C SER A 47 -11.18 3.45 7.18
N VAL A 48 -10.00 3.92 6.79
CA VAL A 48 -9.19 3.29 5.72
C VAL A 48 -8.80 1.86 6.09
N ARG A 49 -8.31 1.64 7.31
CA ARG A 49 -7.93 0.32 7.81
C ARG A 49 -9.11 -0.64 7.78
N THR A 50 -10.27 -0.22 8.26
CA THR A 50 -11.49 -1.06 8.23
C THR A 50 -11.86 -1.45 6.80
N ALA A 51 -11.84 -0.50 5.87
CA ALA A 51 -12.16 -0.79 4.47
C ALA A 51 -11.14 -1.73 3.82
N LEU A 52 -9.86 -1.56 4.11
CA LEU A 52 -8.78 -2.39 3.58
C LEU A 52 -8.78 -3.80 4.18
N ASP A 53 -8.99 -3.91 5.50
CA ASP A 53 -9.13 -5.20 6.21
C ASP A 53 -10.26 -6.04 5.59
N ASN A 54 -11.40 -5.40 5.29
CA ASN A 54 -12.52 -6.06 4.62
C ASN A 54 -12.14 -6.54 3.21
N ALA A 55 -11.51 -5.68 2.41
CA ALA A 55 -11.12 -6.02 1.03
C ALA A 55 -10.09 -7.17 0.98
N LEU A 56 -9.10 -7.17 1.88
CA LEU A 56 -8.10 -8.23 1.98
C LEU A 56 -8.72 -9.54 2.46
N THR A 57 -9.62 -9.47 3.45
CA THR A 57 -10.37 -10.62 3.96
C THR A 57 -11.25 -11.25 2.87
N GLU A 58 -12.02 -10.44 2.14
CA GLU A 58 -12.86 -10.90 1.02
C GLU A 58 -12.03 -11.53 -0.10
N ALA A 59 -10.80 -11.04 -0.32
CA ALA A 59 -9.85 -11.62 -1.27
C ALA A 59 -9.16 -12.89 -0.76
N GLY A 60 -9.37 -13.31 0.49
CA GLY A 60 -8.72 -14.47 1.10
C GLY A 60 -7.21 -14.28 1.33
N ILE A 61 -6.75 -13.03 1.46
CA ILE A 61 -5.35 -12.68 1.64
C ILE A 61 -5.06 -12.62 3.16
N LYS A 62 -3.98 -13.26 3.61
CA LYS A 62 -3.49 -13.08 4.99
C LYS A 62 -2.81 -11.72 5.08
N PHE A 63 -3.04 -10.98 6.16
CA PHE A 63 -2.39 -9.69 6.36
C PHE A 63 -2.14 -9.41 7.83
N GLN A 64 -1.21 -8.50 8.09
CA GLN A 64 -0.88 -7.97 9.41
C GLN A 64 -0.83 -6.44 9.34
N ASN A 65 -1.55 -5.80 10.26
CA ASN A 65 -1.54 -4.36 10.40
C ASN A 65 -0.49 -3.91 11.42
N TYR A 66 0.27 -2.87 11.08
CA TYR A 66 1.33 -2.29 11.91
C TYR A 66 1.06 -0.81 12.18
N ASP A 67 1.28 -0.40 13.43
CA ASP A 67 1.11 1.00 13.87
C ASP A 67 2.47 1.69 14.07
N GLY A 68 2.70 2.77 13.34
CA GLY A 68 3.87 3.63 13.49
C GLY A 68 3.76 4.58 14.69
N ASN A 69 2.59 4.72 15.31
CA ASN A 69 2.34 5.58 16.48
C ASN A 69 2.89 7.02 16.33
N SER A 70 2.78 7.59 15.13
CA SER A 70 3.31 8.89 14.71
C SER A 70 4.80 9.07 15.00
N ASN A 71 5.56 7.97 15.07
CA ASN A 71 6.97 7.94 15.43
C ASN A 71 7.76 7.18 14.37
N GLN A 72 8.76 7.84 13.78
CA GLN A 72 9.57 7.25 12.71
C GLN A 72 10.37 6.03 13.18
N THR A 73 10.92 6.05 14.40
CA THR A 73 11.66 4.91 14.95
C THR A 73 10.73 3.70 15.09
N THR A 74 9.55 3.90 15.67
CA THR A 74 8.54 2.84 15.80
C THR A 74 8.12 2.31 14.42
N GLN A 75 7.89 3.18 13.45
CA GLN A 75 7.55 2.76 12.08
C GLN A 75 8.66 1.90 11.46
N ASN A 76 9.92 2.28 11.62
CA ASN A 76 11.06 1.49 11.13
C ASN A 76 11.15 0.13 11.84
N GLU A 77 10.96 0.09 13.16
CA GLU A 77 10.95 -1.17 13.93
C GLU A 77 9.83 -2.12 13.46
N GLN A 78 8.65 -1.59 13.12
CA GLN A 78 7.56 -2.40 12.57
C GLN A 78 7.91 -2.94 11.17
N ILE A 79 8.54 -2.13 10.32
CA ILE A 79 9.01 -2.56 8.98
C ILE A 79 10.06 -3.66 9.13
N ASP A 80 11.06 -3.48 9.99
CA ASP A 80 12.09 -4.47 10.25
C ASP A 80 11.49 -5.79 10.77
N THR A 81 10.49 -5.69 11.65
CA THR A 81 9.72 -6.84 12.15
C THR A 81 9.01 -7.58 11.01
N ALA A 82 8.35 -6.86 10.11
CA ALA A 82 7.64 -7.46 8.98
C ALA A 82 8.60 -8.14 7.99
N ILE A 83 9.75 -7.52 7.72
CA ILE A 83 10.81 -8.12 6.89
C ILE A 83 11.31 -9.41 7.53
N ALA A 84 11.58 -9.40 8.84
CA ALA A 84 12.04 -10.59 9.57
C ALA A 84 11.00 -11.72 9.58
N GLN A 85 9.72 -11.39 9.54
CA GLN A 85 8.60 -12.34 9.47
C GLN A 85 8.34 -12.90 8.07
N GLY A 86 9.04 -12.41 7.03
CA GLY A 86 8.83 -12.84 5.65
C GLY A 86 7.52 -12.31 5.04
N THR A 87 7.02 -11.20 5.58
CA THR A 87 5.81 -10.53 5.09
C THR A 87 6.07 -9.90 3.70
N ASN A 88 5.05 -9.95 2.84
CA ASN A 88 5.02 -9.26 1.55
C ASN A 88 4.67 -7.78 1.79
N LEU A 89 5.55 -6.88 1.33
CA LEU A 89 5.42 -5.43 1.47
C LEU A 89 4.99 -4.77 0.17
#